data_AF-A0A3N4JMI7-F1
#
_entry.id   AF-A0A3N4JMI7-F1
#
_cell.length_a   1.000
_cell.length_b   1.000
_cell.length_c   1.000
_cell.angle_alpha   90.00
_cell.angle_beta   90.00
_cell.angle_gamma   90.00
#
_symmetry.space_group_name_H-M   'P 1'
#
loop_
_entity.id
_entity.type
_entity.pdbx_description
1 polymer ?
#
loop_
_entity_poly.entity_id
_entity_poly.type
_entity_poly.pdbx_seq_one_letter_code
_entity_poly.pdbx_strand_id
1 'polypeptide(L)'
;MVIGGRGPRLLDIVRMLQIITSSLRTFICIDAWDECAATHRIKLLISLKQILETSPSTRIFIIGRPHIRAEIEKRLAGRVISVLVGPSNDDIIEYLRLRLDEDETPDAMDESLEADILEKIPRNMSEMFLLVSLNIDAILHEPTISRRREKLSKMTDGLELGDVYGATIERIKAQDGGKSRPEIAALMWISHADRHKRMSSATP
;
A
#
# COMPACT_ATOMS: atom_id res chain seq x y z
N MET A 1 -24.21 18.87 -35.36
CA MET A 1 -24.12 19.76 -34.18
C MET A 1 -23.49 18.95 -33.05
N VAL A 2 -22.18 19.05 -32.88
CA VAL A 2 -21.45 18.31 -31.83
C VAL A 2 -21.52 19.17 -30.57
N ILE A 3 -22.32 18.76 -29.58
CA ILE A 3 -22.30 19.36 -28.24
C ILE A 3 -21.04 18.83 -27.54
N GLY A 4 -19.88 19.36 -27.94
CA GLY A 4 -18.61 19.13 -27.27
C GLY A 4 -18.53 20.01 -26.02
N GLY A 5 -19.21 19.61 -24.95
CA GLY A 5 -19.10 20.31 -23.66
C GLY A 5 -17.66 20.24 -23.16
N ARG A 6 -17.00 21.40 -23.01
CA ARG A 6 -15.73 21.45 -22.27
C ARG A 6 -16.01 20.94 -20.85
N GLY A 7 -15.19 20.00 -20.38
CA GLY A 7 -15.25 19.54 -18.99
C GLY A 7 -15.18 20.71 -18.01
N PRO A 8 -15.76 20.57 -16.81
CA PRO A 8 -15.79 21.64 -15.81
C PRO A 8 -14.36 22.06 -15.45
N ARG A 9 -14.12 23.36 -15.34
CA ARG A 9 -12.81 23.87 -14.91
C ARG A 9 -12.66 23.61 -13.42
N LEU A 10 -11.42 23.62 -12.92
CA LEU A 10 -11.13 23.42 -11.50
C LEU A 10 -11.99 24.32 -10.58
N LEU A 11 -12.17 25.59 -10.94
CA LEU A 11 -12.99 26.52 -10.17
C LEU A 11 -14.47 26.10 -10.13
N ASP A 12 -14.99 25.57 -11.24
CA ASP A 12 -16.38 25.11 -11.34
C ASP A 12 -16.55 23.86 -10.44
N ILE A 13 -15.57 22.95 -10.45
CA ILE A 13 -15.54 21.76 -9.58
C ILE A 13 -15.51 22.15 -8.10
N VAL A 14 -14.62 23.07 -7.71
CA VAL A 14 -14.51 23.53 -6.32
C VAL A 14 -15.82 24.15 -5.84
N ARG A 15 -16.47 24.99 -6.65
CA ARG A 15 -17.78 25.57 -6.29
C ARG A 15 -18.86 24.50 -6.11
N MET A 16 -18.93 23.52 -7.01
CA MET A 16 -19.90 22.43 -6.88
C MET A 16 -19.67 21.64 -5.60
N LEU A 17 -18.41 21.31 -5.28
CA LEU A 17 -18.07 20.63 -4.03
C LEU A 17 -18.44 21.48 -2.82
N GLN A 18 -18.17 22.78 -2.81
CA GLN A 18 -18.54 23.69 -1.73
C GLN A 18 -20.05 23.73 -1.48
N ILE A 19 -20.88 23.74 -2.53
CA ILE A 19 -22.34 23.70 -2.42
C ILE A 19 -22.79 22.39 -1.74
N ILE A 20 -22.21 21.26 -2.13
CA ILE A 20 -22.54 19.96 -1.52
C ILE A 20 -22.06 19.93 -0.06
N THR A 21 -20.82 20.36 0.20
CA THR A 21 -20.20 20.25 1.53
C THR A 21 -20.76 21.25 2.54
N SER A 22 -21.34 22.36 2.08
CA SER A 22 -22.00 23.34 2.96
C SER A 22 -23.40 22.88 3.43
N SER A 23 -24.06 22.02 2.66
CA SER A 23 -25.40 21.52 2.99
C SER A 23 -25.38 20.23 3.81
N LEU A 24 -24.29 19.45 3.74
CA LEU A 24 -24.18 18.14 4.37
C LEU A 24 -22.87 17.96 5.12
N ARG A 25 -22.90 17.18 6.20
CA ARG A 25 -21.67 16.69 6.82
C ARG A 25 -20.96 15.75 5.85
N THR A 26 -19.77 16.15 5.41
CA THR A 26 -19.06 15.47 4.32
C THR A 26 -17.69 14.97 4.76
N PHE A 27 -17.34 13.77 4.31
CA PHE A 27 -16.03 13.17 4.52
C PHE A 27 -15.38 12.93 3.16
N ILE A 28 -14.17 13.47 2.96
CA ILE A 28 -13.40 13.31 1.73
C ILE A 28 -12.18 12.45 2.07
N CYS A 29 -12.07 11.27 1.46
CA CYS A 29 -10.92 10.40 1.59
C CYS A 29 -10.09 10.45 0.31
N ILE A 30 -8.80 10.75 0.43
CA ILE A 30 -7.86 10.77 -0.68
C ILE A 30 -6.79 9.73 -0.39
N ASP A 31 -6.78 8.68 -1.18
CA ASP A 31 -5.79 7.61 -1.09
C ASP A 31 -4.60 7.87 -2.00
N ALA A 32 -3.45 7.26 -1.66
CA ALA A 32 -2.21 7.29 -2.43
C ALA A 32 -1.76 8.72 -2.83
N TRP A 33 -1.84 9.69 -1.91
CA TRP A 33 -1.47 11.08 -2.19
C TRP A 33 -0.04 11.22 -2.72
N ASP A 34 0.87 10.38 -2.25
CA ASP A 34 2.26 10.32 -2.69
C ASP A 34 2.46 9.83 -4.13
N GLU A 35 1.42 9.36 -4.80
CA GLU A 35 1.45 9.01 -6.23
C GLU A 35 0.98 10.16 -7.12
N CYS A 36 0.26 11.14 -6.56
CA CYS A 36 -0.18 12.32 -7.32
C CYS A 36 1.04 13.14 -7.76
N ALA A 37 1.09 13.62 -9.01
CA ALA A 37 2.22 14.43 -9.46
C ALA A 37 2.39 15.71 -8.60
N ALA A 38 3.62 16.01 -8.19
CA ALA A 38 3.93 17.15 -7.31
C ALA A 38 3.41 18.50 -7.86
N THR A 39 3.36 18.66 -9.19
CA THR A 39 2.81 19.85 -9.87
C THR A 39 1.31 20.03 -9.65
N HIS A 40 0.57 18.96 -9.36
CA HIS A 40 -0.87 18.97 -9.13
C HIS A 40 -1.21 19.03 -7.63
N ARG A 41 -0.40 18.42 -6.76
CA ARG A 41 -0.59 18.39 -5.30
C ARG A 41 -0.83 19.77 -4.71
N ILE A 42 -0.03 20.77 -5.12
CA ILE A 42 -0.17 22.15 -4.61
C ILE A 42 -1.53 22.75 -4.95
N LYS A 43 -1.98 22.62 -6.21
CA LYS A 43 -3.28 23.16 -6.63
C LYS A 43 -4.42 22.46 -5.89
N LEU A 44 -4.30 21.14 -5.72
CA LEU A 44 -5.30 20.34 -5.02
C LEU A 44 -5.39 20.71 -3.53
N LEU A 45 -4.26 20.87 -2.82
CA LEU A 45 -4.24 21.31 -1.43
C LEU A 45 -4.87 22.71 -1.25
N ILE A 46 -4.61 23.64 -2.18
CA ILE A 46 -5.24 24.96 -2.16
C ILE A 46 -6.76 24.84 -2.32
N SER A 47 -7.22 24.03 -3.27
CA SER A 47 -8.66 23.79 -3.47
C SER A 47 -9.32 23.12 -2.27
N LEU A 48 -8.68 22.12 -1.65
CA LEU A 48 -9.19 21.47 -0.45
C LEU A 48 -9.27 22.43 0.75
N LYS A 49 -8.27 23.31 0.89
CA LYS A 49 -8.29 24.37 1.92
C LYS A 49 -9.49 25.31 1.73
N GLN A 50 -9.79 25.73 0.50
CA GLN A 50 -10.95 26.57 0.21
C GLN A 50 -12.28 25.89 0.56
N ILE A 51 -12.38 24.57 0.37
CA ILE A 51 -13.56 23.80 0.78
C ILE A 51 -13.68 23.78 2.30
N LEU A 52 -12.59 23.51 3.03
CA LEU A 52 -12.58 23.48 4.49
C LEU A 52 -12.90 24.84 5.14
N GLU A 53 -12.51 25.94 4.51
CA GLU A 53 -12.79 27.30 5.01
C GLU A 53 -14.28 27.66 4.89
N THR A 54 -14.98 27.10 3.92
CA THR A 54 -16.39 27.41 3.63
C THR A 54 -17.36 26.37 4.18
N SER A 55 -16.86 25.19 4.58
CA SER A 55 -17.68 24.04 5.00
C SER A 55 -17.16 23.46 6.32
N PRO A 56 -17.55 24.02 7.49
CA PRO A 56 -17.00 23.63 8.79
C PRO A 56 -17.36 22.20 9.23
N SER A 57 -18.40 21.61 8.63
CA SER A 57 -18.83 20.21 8.82
C SER A 57 -18.01 19.21 7.99
N THR A 58 -17.12 19.67 7.10
CA THR A 58 -16.32 18.79 6.24
C THR A 58 -15.06 18.31 6.94
N ARG A 59 -14.72 17.03 6.72
CA ARG A 59 -13.47 16.42 7.18
C ARG A 59 -12.76 15.79 6.01
N ILE A 60 -11.43 15.90 5.99
CA ILE A 60 -10.58 15.36 4.92
C ILE A 60 -9.60 14.37 5.56
N PHE A 61 -9.51 13.19 4.96
CA PHE A 61 -8.55 12.14 5.29
C PHE A 61 -7.63 11.99 4.09
N ILE A 62 -6.32 12.13 4.32
CA ILE A 62 -5.31 11.94 3.29
C ILE A 62 -4.44 10.76 3.72
N ILE A 63 -4.34 9.77 2.85
CA ILE A 63 -3.54 8.57 3.03
C ILE A 63 -2.37 8.62 2.05
N GLY A 64 -1.20 8.25 2.52
CA GLY A 64 -0.01 8.13 1.70
C GLY A 64 1.24 7.88 2.54
N ARG A 65 2.39 7.82 1.88
CA ARG A 65 3.68 7.51 2.52
C ARG A 65 4.17 8.65 3.43
N PRO A 66 4.98 8.35 4.48
CA PRO A 66 5.36 9.33 5.51
C PRO A 66 5.97 10.64 4.99
N HIS A 67 6.64 10.63 3.83
CA HIS A 67 7.31 11.80 3.26
C HIS A 67 6.36 12.95 2.87
N ILE A 68 5.05 12.71 2.72
CA ILE A 68 4.09 13.76 2.35
C ILE A 68 3.69 14.66 3.53
N ARG A 69 3.96 14.22 4.77
CA ARG A 69 3.49 14.87 5.99
C ARG A 69 3.85 16.35 6.06
N ALA A 70 5.11 16.67 5.80
CA ALA A 70 5.61 18.04 5.87
C ALA A 70 4.94 18.98 4.86
N GLU A 71 4.61 18.47 3.66
CA GLU A 71 3.89 19.24 2.63
C GLU A 71 2.46 19.58 3.11
N ILE A 72 1.76 18.60 3.66
CA ILE A 72 0.37 18.74 4.12
C ILE A 72 0.30 19.69 5.33
N GLU A 73 1.13 19.47 6.35
CA GLU A 73 1.14 20.30 7.57
C GLU A 73 1.44 21.77 7.26
N LYS A 74 2.42 22.03 6.38
CA LYS A 74 2.79 23.39 5.95
C LYS A 74 1.63 24.11 5.25
N ARG A 75 0.83 23.41 4.44
CA ARG A 75 -0.21 24.03 3.60
C ARG A 75 -1.56 24.15 4.29
N LEU A 76 -1.89 23.23 5.18
CA LEU A 76 -3.14 23.21 5.95
C LEU A 76 -3.02 23.87 7.34
N ALA A 77 -1.91 24.58 7.60
CA ALA A 77 -1.72 25.52 8.71
C ALA A 77 -2.11 24.96 10.09
N GLY A 78 -1.68 23.73 10.40
CA GLY A 78 -1.84 23.13 11.73
C GLY A 78 -3.23 22.55 12.05
N ARG A 79 -4.17 22.52 11.10
CA ARG A 79 -5.45 21.79 11.24
C ARG A 79 -5.34 20.30 10.91
N VAL A 80 -4.15 19.73 11.01
CA VAL A 80 -3.83 18.38 10.54
C VAL A 80 -3.45 17.53 11.74
N ILE A 81 -4.11 16.39 11.88
CA ILE A 81 -3.70 15.33 12.79
C ILE A 81 -3.08 14.26 11.89
N SER A 82 -1.79 13.97 12.12
CA SER A 82 -1.08 12.90 11.42
C SER A 82 -1.00 11.68 12.32
N VAL A 83 -1.40 10.53 11.80
CA VAL A 83 -1.25 9.23 12.47
C VAL A 83 -0.35 8.38 11.58
N LEU A 84 0.75 7.87 12.15
CA LEU A 84 1.55 6.85 11.48
C LEU A 84 0.88 5.50 11.74
N VAL A 85 0.52 4.81 10.67
CA VAL A 85 -0.05 3.46 10.73
C VAL A 85 0.98 2.51 10.13
N GLY A 86 1.36 1.51 10.90
CA GLY A 86 2.27 0.44 10.50
C GLY A 86 2.10 -0.74 11.46
N PRO A 87 2.40 -1.96 11.00
CA PRO A 87 2.31 -3.12 11.88
C PRO A 87 3.38 -3.02 12.98
N SER A 88 3.00 -3.34 14.20
CA SER A 88 3.97 -3.65 15.25
C SER A 88 4.48 -5.08 15.08
N ASN A 89 5.58 -5.42 15.76
CA ASN A 89 6.04 -6.82 15.79
C ASN A 89 5.00 -7.74 16.41
N ASP A 90 4.23 -7.27 17.39
CA ASP A 90 3.18 -8.06 18.03
C ASP A 90 2.03 -8.33 17.04
N ASP A 91 1.62 -7.33 16.25
CA ASP A 91 0.62 -7.52 15.18
C ASP A 91 1.09 -8.55 14.14
N ILE A 92 2.38 -8.54 13.81
CA ILE A 92 2.99 -9.51 12.88
C ILE A 92 2.97 -10.91 13.50
N ILE A 93 3.37 -11.05 14.77
CA ILE A 93 3.39 -12.34 15.46
C ILE A 93 1.98 -12.91 15.59
N GLU A 94 0.99 -12.09 15.94
CA GLU A 94 -0.41 -12.49 16.03
C GLU A 94 -0.95 -12.95 14.67
N TYR A 95 -0.64 -12.20 13.60
CA TYR A 95 -0.98 -12.60 12.24
C TYR A 95 -0.32 -13.92 11.83
N LEU A 96 0.96 -14.12 12.14
CA LEU A 96 1.68 -15.35 11.79
C LEU A 96 1.07 -16.56 12.51
N ARG A 97 0.72 -16.43 13.79
CA ARG A 97 0.03 -17.50 14.54
C ARG A 97 -1.29 -17.88 13.89
N LEU A 98 -2.12 -16.89 13.53
CA LEU A 98 -3.37 -17.13 12.83
C LEU A 98 -3.15 -17.91 11.52
N ARG A 99 -2.13 -17.54 10.74
CA ARG A 99 -1.81 -18.23 9.48
C ARG A 99 -1.28 -19.65 9.68
N LEU A 100 -0.52 -19.89 10.75
CA LEU A 100 -0.02 -21.21 11.12
C LEU A 100 -1.15 -22.14 11.59
N ASP A 101 -2.10 -21.61 12.36
CA ASP A 101 -3.30 -22.35 12.80
C ASP A 101 -4.19 -22.76 11.61
N GLU A 102 -4.16 -22.00 10.52
CA GLU A 102 -4.87 -22.28 9.26
C GLU A 102 -4.13 -23.27 8.34
N ASP A 103 -2.96 -23.79 8.71
CA ASP A 103 -2.17 -24.69 7.87
C ASP A 103 -2.84 -26.07 7.73
N GLU A 104 -3.17 -26.44 6.49
CA GLU A 104 -3.80 -27.72 6.17
C GLU A 104 -2.81 -28.90 6.09
N THR A 105 -1.51 -28.65 6.30
CA THR A 105 -0.45 -29.66 6.17
C THR A 105 0.39 -29.80 7.46
N PRO A 106 -0.20 -30.27 8.57
CA PRO A 106 0.47 -30.32 9.87
C PRO A 106 1.73 -31.19 9.88
N ASP A 107 1.81 -32.24 9.06
CA ASP A 107 3.01 -33.10 8.95
C ASP A 107 4.23 -32.36 8.35
N ALA A 108 4.01 -31.20 7.72
CA ALA A 108 5.06 -30.35 7.19
C ALA A 108 5.45 -29.21 8.14
N MET A 109 4.97 -29.22 9.39
CA MET A 109 5.29 -28.22 10.42
C MET A 109 5.70 -28.90 11.72
N ASP A 110 6.86 -28.56 12.27
CA ASP A 110 7.27 -28.95 13.62
C ASP A 110 7.40 -27.71 14.52
N GLU A 111 7.43 -27.93 15.84
CA GLU A 111 7.53 -26.85 16.84
C GLU A 111 8.78 -25.97 16.62
N SER A 112 9.86 -26.55 16.09
CA SER A 112 11.10 -25.83 15.81
C SER A 112 10.97 -24.88 14.62
N LEU A 113 10.31 -25.31 13.53
CA LEU A 113 10.06 -24.49 12.35
C LEU A 113 9.06 -23.38 12.67
N GLU A 114 8.01 -23.68 13.43
CA GLU A 114 7.08 -22.66 13.91
C GLU A 114 7.79 -21.58 14.73
N ALA A 115 8.63 -21.98 15.69
CA ALA A 115 9.42 -21.05 16.48
C ALA A 115 10.37 -20.21 15.59
N ASP A 116 11.03 -20.85 14.61
CA ASP A 116 11.90 -20.17 13.65
C ASP A 116 11.12 -19.13 12.82
N ILE A 117 9.88 -19.43 12.39
CA ILE A 117 9.01 -18.51 11.63
C ILE A 117 8.66 -17.29 12.49
N LEU A 118 8.19 -17.54 13.71
CA LEU A 118 7.77 -16.49 14.66
C LEU A 118 8.95 -15.63 15.12
N GLU A 119 10.18 -16.14 15.11
CA GLU A 119 11.37 -15.37 15.44
C GLU A 119 11.93 -14.59 14.24
N LYS A 120 12.09 -15.25 13.10
CA LYS A 120 12.89 -14.72 11.98
C LYS A 120 12.09 -13.79 11.07
N ILE A 121 10.79 -14.01 10.86
CA ILE A 121 10.00 -13.14 9.97
C ILE A 121 9.84 -11.72 10.55
N PRO A 122 9.42 -11.53 11.83
CA PRO A 122 9.25 -10.18 12.37
C PRO A 122 10.55 -9.37 12.39
N ARG A 123 11.69 -10.04 12.63
CA ARG A 123 13.01 -9.39 12.66
C ARG A 123 13.45 -8.83 11.31
N ASN A 124 13.12 -9.52 10.22
CA ASN A 124 13.64 -9.19 8.89
C ASN A 124 12.67 -8.37 8.03
N MET A 125 11.38 -8.29 8.40
CA MET A 125 10.31 -7.76 7.53
C MET A 125 9.43 -6.70 8.20
N SER A 126 9.93 -6.07 9.27
CA SER A 126 9.18 -5.22 10.21
C SER A 126 8.44 -4.02 9.61
N GLU A 127 8.77 -3.59 8.39
CA GLU A 127 8.16 -2.38 7.79
C GLU A 127 7.03 -2.65 6.78
N MET A 128 6.86 -3.89 6.31
CA MET A 128 5.90 -4.20 5.24
C MET A 128 5.06 -5.45 5.55
N PHE A 129 3.88 -5.24 6.11
CA PHE A 129 2.92 -6.32 6.40
C PHE A 129 2.59 -7.20 5.17
N LEU A 130 2.50 -6.59 3.98
CA LEU A 130 2.30 -7.33 2.74
C LEU A 130 3.43 -8.34 2.50
N LEU A 131 4.68 -7.97 2.80
CA LEU A 131 5.81 -8.87 2.65
C LEU A 131 5.67 -10.04 3.63
N VAL A 132 5.34 -9.79 4.90
CA VAL A 132 5.05 -10.84 5.88
C VAL A 132 4.01 -11.83 5.34
N SER A 133 2.87 -11.31 4.86
CA SER A 133 1.78 -12.12 4.29
C SER A 133 2.23 -12.99 3.11
N LEU A 134 2.97 -12.41 2.15
CA LEU A 134 3.45 -13.17 1.00
C LEU A 134 4.48 -14.25 1.39
N ASN A 135 5.34 -13.97 2.38
CA ASN A 135 6.35 -14.93 2.80
C ASN A 135 5.74 -16.10 3.56
N ILE A 136 4.83 -15.86 4.50
CA ILE A 136 4.16 -16.95 5.20
C ILE A 136 3.33 -17.80 4.23
N ASP A 137 2.61 -17.18 3.29
CA ASP A 137 1.89 -17.91 2.23
C ASP A 137 2.83 -18.80 1.40
N ALA A 138 3.98 -18.27 0.99
CA ALA A 138 4.97 -19.01 0.21
C ALA A 138 5.59 -20.17 1.00
N ILE A 139 5.83 -20.00 2.31
CA ILE A 139 6.29 -21.08 3.18
C ILE A 139 5.19 -22.15 3.29
N LEU A 140 3.97 -21.77 3.66
CA LEU A 140 2.89 -22.73 3.88
C LEU A 140 2.49 -23.50 2.61
N HIS A 141 2.73 -22.93 1.42
CA HIS A 141 2.51 -23.62 0.15
C HIS A 141 3.51 -24.77 -0.12
N GLU A 142 4.65 -24.80 0.55
CA GLU A 142 5.63 -25.86 0.35
C GLU A 142 5.17 -27.17 1.05
N PRO A 143 5.20 -28.31 0.34
CA PRO A 143 4.56 -29.55 0.80
C PRO A 143 5.35 -30.34 1.85
N THR A 144 6.60 -29.95 2.13
CA THR A 144 7.46 -30.67 3.08
C THR A 144 8.17 -29.72 4.01
N ILE A 145 8.42 -30.18 5.24
CA ILE A 145 9.15 -29.42 6.25
C ILE A 145 10.54 -28.96 5.76
N SER A 146 11.24 -29.80 4.99
CA SER A 146 12.55 -29.45 4.44
C SER A 146 12.47 -28.25 3.49
N ARG A 147 11.44 -28.22 2.63
CA ARG A 147 11.25 -27.11 1.68
C ARG A 147 10.79 -25.84 2.38
N ARG A 148 9.95 -25.96 3.40
CA ARG A 148 9.54 -24.84 4.26
C ARG A 148 10.73 -24.19 4.97
N ARG A 149 11.61 -25.00 5.57
CA ARG A 149 12.88 -24.55 6.19
C ARG A 149 13.80 -23.88 5.18
N GLU A 150 13.95 -24.48 3.99
CA GLU A 150 14.75 -23.90 2.91
C GLU A 150 14.20 -22.53 2.49
N LYS A 151 12.88 -22.43 2.31
CA LYS A 151 12.20 -21.19 1.91
C LYS A 151 12.38 -20.11 2.97
N LEU A 152 12.18 -20.44 4.25
CA LEU A 152 12.44 -19.53 5.36
C LEU A 152 13.89 -19.03 5.39
N SER A 153 14.88 -19.92 5.23
CA SER A 153 16.31 -19.55 5.22
C SER A 153 16.62 -18.57 4.09
N LYS A 154 16.18 -18.87 2.88
CA LYS A 154 16.41 -18.02 1.69
C LYS A 154 15.84 -16.61 1.87
N MET A 155 14.67 -16.51 2.50
CA MET A 155 14.01 -15.25 2.80
C MET A 155 14.77 -14.43 3.85
N THR A 156 15.33 -15.07 4.88
CA THR A 156 15.99 -14.39 6.00
C THR A 156 17.42 -13.96 5.69
N ASP A 157 18.07 -14.59 4.71
CA ASP A 157 19.43 -14.25 4.28
C ASP A 157 19.49 -13.01 3.36
N GLY A 158 18.38 -12.31 3.15
CA GLY A 158 18.29 -11.07 2.37
C GLY A 158 18.48 -11.26 0.86
N LEU A 159 18.63 -12.51 0.39
CA LEU A 159 18.86 -12.87 -1.00
C LEU A 159 17.61 -12.76 -1.88
N GLU A 160 16.41 -12.67 -1.29
CA GLU A 160 15.15 -12.98 -2.00
C GLU A 160 14.02 -11.94 -1.89
N LEU A 161 14.26 -10.67 -1.53
CA LEU A 161 13.20 -9.64 -1.67
C LEU A 161 12.65 -9.58 -3.11
N GLY A 162 13.46 -9.95 -4.11
CA GLY A 162 13.04 -10.12 -5.51
C GLY A 162 12.29 -11.42 -5.81
N ASP A 163 12.57 -12.51 -5.09
CA ASP A 163 11.96 -13.83 -5.35
C ASP A 163 10.54 -13.94 -4.80
N VAL A 164 10.18 -13.22 -3.73
CA VAL A 164 8.81 -13.20 -3.21
C VAL A 164 7.81 -12.67 -4.26
N TYR A 165 8.20 -11.64 -5.01
CA TYR A 165 7.40 -11.15 -6.13
C TYR A 165 7.39 -12.13 -7.30
N GLY A 166 8.52 -12.80 -7.58
CA GLY A 166 8.61 -13.86 -8.59
C GLY A 166 7.64 -15.02 -8.30
N ALA A 167 7.69 -15.56 -7.08
CA ALA A 167 6.78 -16.60 -6.61
C ALA A 167 5.31 -16.15 -6.67
N THR A 168 5.03 -14.88 -6.31
CA THR A 168 3.67 -14.32 -6.43
C THR A 168 3.21 -14.29 -7.90
N ILE A 169 4.08 -13.86 -8.82
CA ILE A 169 3.80 -13.84 -10.26
C ILE A 169 3.60 -15.26 -10.80
N GLU A 170 4.42 -16.23 -10.39
CA GLU A 170 4.26 -17.63 -10.79
C GLU A 170 2.96 -18.23 -10.24
N ARG A 171 2.55 -17.89 -9.02
CA ARG A 171 1.25 -18.28 -8.47
C ARG A 171 0.10 -17.73 -9.32
N ILE A 172 0.14 -16.45 -9.68
CA ILE A 172 -0.85 -15.82 -10.57
C ILE A 172 -0.91 -16.58 -11.91
N LYS A 173 0.25 -16.93 -12.48
CA LYS A 173 0.30 -17.72 -13.72
C LYS A 173 -0.29 -19.13 -13.57
N ALA A 174 -0.06 -19.78 -12.44
CA ALA A 174 -0.47 -21.16 -12.17
C ALA A 174 -1.97 -21.29 -11.86
N GLN A 175 -2.61 -20.26 -11.31
CA GLN A 175 -4.02 -20.29 -10.88
C GLN A 175 -5.04 -20.38 -12.02
N ASP A 176 -4.70 -20.00 -13.26
CA ASP A 176 -5.74 -19.72 -14.28
C ASP A 176 -5.63 -20.52 -15.59
N GLY A 177 -4.99 -21.70 -15.59
CA GLY A 177 -5.13 -22.69 -16.69
C GLY A 177 -4.91 -22.19 -18.13
N GLY A 178 -4.15 -21.09 -18.32
CA GLY A 178 -3.93 -20.44 -19.62
C GLY A 178 -4.51 -19.02 -19.79
N LYS A 179 -5.15 -18.42 -18.78
CA LYS A 179 -5.79 -17.10 -18.86
C LYS A 179 -5.02 -15.95 -18.18
N SER A 180 -3.79 -16.14 -17.71
CA SER A 180 -2.94 -15.12 -17.03
C SER A 180 -2.55 -13.89 -17.86
N ARG A 181 -2.99 -13.78 -19.13
CA ARG A 181 -2.68 -12.66 -20.02
C ARG A 181 -3.16 -11.29 -19.51
N PRO A 182 -4.38 -11.11 -18.98
CA PRO A 182 -4.88 -9.80 -18.55
C PRO A 182 -4.16 -9.26 -17.31
N GLU A 183 -3.85 -10.12 -16.35
CA GLU A 183 -3.21 -9.73 -15.08
C GLU A 183 -1.75 -9.34 -15.30
N ILE A 184 -1.02 -10.13 -16.08
CA ILE A 184 0.35 -9.81 -16.48
C ILE A 184 0.38 -8.56 -17.37
N ALA A 185 -0.60 -8.39 -18.27
CA ALA A 185 -0.72 -7.16 -19.06
C ALA A 185 -0.96 -5.94 -18.18
N ALA A 186 -1.80 -6.04 -17.15
CA ALA A 186 -2.02 -4.95 -16.19
C ALA A 186 -0.73 -4.60 -15.43
N LEU A 187 0.02 -5.61 -14.96
CA LEU A 187 1.33 -5.40 -14.31
C LEU A 187 2.35 -4.74 -15.24
N MET A 188 2.39 -5.14 -16.51
CA MET A 188 3.24 -4.52 -17.54
C MET A 188 2.85 -3.06 -17.75
N TRP A 189 1.55 -2.76 -17.89
CA TRP A 189 1.04 -1.39 -18.02
C TRP A 189 1.44 -0.51 -16.83
N ILE A 190 1.28 -0.99 -15.59
CA ILE A 190 1.65 -0.26 -14.37
C ILE A 190 3.18 -0.07 -14.31
N SER A 191 3.96 -1.06 -14.70
CA SER A 191 5.43 -1.00 -14.67
C SER A 191 6.00 0.00 -15.68
N HIS A 192 5.31 0.17 -16.82
CA HIS A 192 5.65 1.12 -17.87
C HIS A 192 4.98 2.50 -17.72
N ALA A 193 4.07 2.67 -16.76
CA ALA A 193 3.57 4.00 -16.40
C ALA A 193 4.73 4.82 -15.81
N ASP A 194 4.99 5.99 -16.38
CA ASP A 194 6.18 6.81 -16.11
C ASP A 194 6.30 7.14 -14.61
N ARG A 195 7.25 6.48 -13.93
CA ARG A 195 7.60 6.79 -12.55
C ARG A 195 8.61 7.92 -12.55
N HIS A 196 8.13 9.14 -12.33
CA HIS A 196 8.99 10.32 -12.17
C HIS A 196 9.78 10.23 -10.85
N LYS A 197 10.84 9.41 -10.83
CA LYS A 197 11.81 9.35 -9.72
C LYS A 197 12.86 10.44 -9.93
N ARG A 198 12.92 11.42 -9.02
CA ARG A 198 14.17 12.11 -8.69
C ARG A 198 14.42 12.00 -7.20
N MET A 199 15.41 11.20 -6.86
CA MET A 199 16.06 11.16 -5.56
C MET A 199 17.23 12.13 -5.65
N SER A 200 17.11 13.34 -5.09
CA SER A 200 18.28 14.19 -4.86
C SER A 200 18.81 13.86 -3.47
N SER A 201 19.90 13.10 -3.42
CA SER A 201 20.80 13.10 -2.27
C SER A 201 21.32 14.52 -2.05
N ALA A 202 20.95 15.12 -0.93
CA ALA A 202 21.63 16.29 -0.41
C ALA A 202 22.02 15.99 1.04
N THR A 203 23.32 15.83 1.23
CA THR A 203 24.02 15.94 2.51
C THR A 203 25.35 16.62 2.22
N PRO A 204 25.90 17.40 3.15
CA PRO A 204 25.27 18.34 4.11
C PRO A 204 25.26 19.78 3.57
#